data_AF-W1VDR1-F1
#
_entry.id   AF-W1VDR1-F1
#
_cell.length_a   1.000
_cell.length_b   1.000
_cell.length_c   1.000
_cell.angle_alpha   90.00
_cell.angle_beta   90.00
_cell.angle_gamma   90.00
#
_symmetry.space_group_name_H-M   'P 1'
#
loop_
_entity.id
_entity.type
_entity.pdbx_description
1 polymer ?
#
loop_
_entity_poly.entity_id
_entity_poly.type
_entity_poly.pdbx_seq_one_letter_code
_entity_poly.pdbx_strand_id
1 'polypeptide(L)'
;MDGFLGFMGVFMSVMISVFAILAVQGLKAEEQGRRTEPVLSVAVPCARWMGAWVVVAGAGCLWLTLVCGLGTAVGAVAATGQGGLWWPALVSVVVHVPEAWVLLGAGLLLYGVAPCLVGLVWALEVYGAMLTVFGQMMGLDDAVLATSVFHHIGQYPAQEVSWGALALMTVVAAALVGAGIVGLRRRDLMTA
;
A
#
# COMPACT_ATOMS: atom_id res chain seq x y z
N MET A 1 14.33 -21.76 -6.14
CA MET A 1 14.77 -20.36 -6.05
C MET A 1 13.61 -19.43 -6.38
N ASP A 2 12.89 -19.68 -7.46
CA ASP A 2 11.82 -18.79 -7.94
C ASP A 2 10.66 -18.63 -6.96
N GLY A 3 10.17 -19.73 -6.35
CA GLY A 3 9.15 -19.67 -5.31
C GLY A 3 9.58 -18.89 -4.06
N PHE A 4 10.86 -18.96 -3.69
CA PHE A 4 11.39 -18.19 -2.57
C PHE A 4 11.42 -16.68 -2.89
N LEU A 5 11.91 -16.30 -4.07
CA LEU A 5 11.94 -14.90 -4.51
C LEU A 5 10.52 -14.32 -4.64
N GLY A 6 9.60 -15.08 -5.24
CA GLY A 6 8.19 -14.68 -5.35
C GLY A 6 7.53 -14.49 -3.99
N PHE A 7 7.72 -15.41 -3.05
CA PHE A 7 7.21 -15.26 -1.68
C PHE A 7 7.84 -14.05 -0.96
N MET A 8 9.15 -13.84 -1.11
CA MET A 8 9.83 -12.68 -0.52
C MET A 8 9.27 -11.36 -1.04
N GLY A 9 8.97 -11.29 -2.34
CA GLY A 9 8.31 -10.16 -2.99
C GLY A 9 7.01 -9.77 -2.30
N VAL A 10 6.13 -10.75 -2.16
CA VAL A 10 4.83 -10.57 -1.50
C VAL A 10 5.00 -10.24 -0.02
N PHE A 11 5.91 -10.91 0.69
CA PHE A 11 6.17 -10.64 2.10
C PHE A 11 6.66 -9.20 2.32
N MET A 12 7.54 -8.69 1.45
CA MET A 12 7.98 -7.30 1.50
C MET A 12 6.83 -6.33 1.20
N SER A 13 5.92 -6.68 0.28
CA SER A 13 4.71 -5.89 0.02
C SER A 13 3.87 -5.69 1.28
N VAL A 14 3.61 -6.78 2.03
CA VAL A 14 2.89 -6.74 3.31
C VAL A 14 3.61 -5.84 4.33
N MET A 15 4.94 -5.82 4.36
CA MET A 15 5.66 -4.92 5.26
C MET A 15 5.57 -3.44 4.80
N ILE A 16 5.57 -3.19 3.50
CA ILE A 16 5.50 -1.85 2.92
C ILE A 16 4.08 -1.27 3.04
N SER A 17 3.04 -2.09 2.95
CA SER A 17 1.66 -1.66 3.17
C SER A 17 1.42 -1.17 4.60
N VAL A 18 2.12 -1.73 5.60
CA VAL A 18 2.10 -1.20 6.97
C VAL A 18 2.58 0.25 7.00
N PHE A 19 3.63 0.61 6.25
CA PHE A 19 4.05 2.01 6.13
C PHE A 19 2.94 2.89 5.53
N ALA A 20 2.22 2.41 4.51
CA ALA A 20 1.09 3.14 3.94
C ALA A 20 0.00 3.45 4.97
N ILE A 21 -0.32 2.47 5.84
CA ILE A 21 -1.29 2.63 6.92
C ILE A 21 -0.80 3.63 7.97
N LEU A 22 0.46 3.50 8.39
CA LEU A 22 1.07 4.43 9.35
C LEU A 22 1.13 5.86 8.82
N ALA A 23 1.37 6.05 7.52
CA ALA A 23 1.35 7.37 6.90
C ALA A 23 -0.03 8.04 7.01
N VAL A 24 -1.13 7.29 6.79
CA VAL A 24 -2.50 7.81 6.98
C VAL A 24 -2.79 8.10 8.46
N GLN A 25 -2.29 7.27 9.37
CA GLN A 25 -2.46 7.52 10.80
C GLN A 25 -1.66 8.75 11.25
N GLY A 26 -0.47 8.97 10.68
CA GLY A 26 0.34 10.17 10.88
C GLY A 26 -0.38 11.44 10.42
N LEU A 27 -1.03 11.41 9.25
CA LEU A 27 -1.89 12.48 8.76
C LEU A 27 -2.97 12.87 9.80
N LYS A 28 -3.66 11.87 10.35
CA LYS A 28 -4.68 12.07 11.38
C LYS A 28 -4.10 12.65 12.68
N ALA A 29 -2.91 12.21 13.08
CA ALA A 29 -2.23 12.72 14.27
C ALA A 29 -1.79 14.20 14.10
N GLU A 30 -1.29 14.58 12.92
CA GLU A 30 -0.97 15.97 12.62
C GLU A 30 -2.19 16.89 12.63
N GLU A 31 -3.33 16.43 12.09
CA GLU A 31 -4.60 17.19 12.14
C GLU A 31 -5.03 17.46 13.59
N GLN A 32 -4.91 16.46 14.46
CA GLN A 32 -5.24 16.58 15.89
C GLN A 32 -4.27 17.51 16.63
N GLY A 33 -2.97 17.45 16.30
CA GLY A 33 -1.95 18.32 16.88
C GLY A 33 -2.11 19.80 16.50
N ARG A 34 -2.41 20.09 15.22
CA ARG A 34 -2.60 21.48 14.71
C ARG A 34 -3.82 22.20 15.29
N ARG A 35 -4.82 21.49 15.79
CA ARG A 35 -5.95 22.12 16.52
C ARG A 35 -5.53 22.78 17.84
N THR A 36 -4.31 22.51 18.33
CA THR A 36 -3.78 23.06 19.59
C THR A 36 -3.00 24.36 19.40
N GLU A 37 -2.63 24.73 18.16
CA GLU A 37 -1.84 25.93 17.83
C GLU A 37 -2.52 26.85 16.79
N PRO A 38 -3.79 27.27 16.90
CA PRO A 38 -4.35 28.20 15.93
C PRO A 38 -3.88 29.63 16.25
N VAL A 39 -2.59 29.91 16.03
CA VAL A 39 -2.04 31.26 15.98
C VAL A 39 -1.25 31.38 14.68
N LEU A 40 -1.79 32.20 13.78
CA LEU A 40 -1.18 32.74 12.55
C LEU A 40 -1.29 31.91 11.25
N SER A 41 -2.38 32.23 10.53
CA SER A 41 -2.35 32.66 9.12
C SER A 41 -1.73 31.72 8.09
N VAL A 42 -2.55 30.81 7.53
CA VAL A 42 -2.93 30.73 6.10
C VAL A 42 -3.91 29.56 6.03
N ALA A 43 -5.14 29.82 5.58
CA ALA A 43 -6.12 28.77 5.31
C ALA A 43 -5.67 27.97 4.08
N VAL A 44 -4.78 26.99 4.27
CA VAL A 44 -4.49 26.00 3.22
C VAL A 44 -5.77 25.17 3.06
N PRO A 45 -6.36 25.09 1.85
CA PRO A 45 -7.54 24.27 1.65
C PRO A 45 -7.20 22.81 1.97
N CYS A 46 -8.03 22.17 2.80
CA CYS A 46 -7.83 20.82 3.35
C CYS A 46 -7.48 19.79 2.26
N ALA A 47 -8.08 19.95 1.07
CA ALA A 47 -7.80 19.11 -0.10
C ALA A 47 -6.37 19.26 -0.65
N ARG A 48 -5.76 20.45 -0.63
CA ARG A 48 -4.37 20.65 -1.10
C ARG A 48 -3.37 20.06 -0.11
N TRP A 49 -3.67 20.15 1.18
CA TRP A 49 -2.87 19.53 2.22
C TRP A 49 -2.92 18.00 2.14
N MET A 50 -4.13 17.42 2.02
CA MET A 50 -4.26 15.96 1.85
C MET A 50 -3.61 15.48 0.54
N GLY A 51 -3.73 16.23 -0.55
CA GLY A 51 -3.07 15.92 -1.82
C GLY A 51 -1.54 15.87 -1.71
N ALA A 52 -0.91 16.81 -1.00
CA ALA A 52 0.53 16.78 -0.76
C ALA A 52 0.94 15.54 0.05
N TRP A 53 0.15 15.19 1.07
CA TRP A 53 0.35 13.98 1.87
C TRP A 53 0.23 12.69 1.05
N VAL A 54 -0.75 12.61 0.15
CA VAL A 54 -0.88 11.46 -0.77
C VAL A 54 0.37 11.30 -1.63
N VAL A 55 0.86 12.40 -2.20
CA VAL A 55 2.07 12.37 -3.05
C VAL A 55 3.28 11.91 -2.26
N VAL A 56 3.48 12.45 -1.05
CA VAL A 56 4.63 12.08 -0.19
C VAL A 56 4.53 10.62 0.25
N ALA A 57 3.37 10.18 0.75
CA ALA A 57 3.18 8.81 1.20
C ALA A 57 3.26 7.79 0.05
N GLY A 58 2.66 8.11 -1.10
CA GLY A 58 2.72 7.29 -2.31
C GLY A 58 4.15 7.15 -2.84
N ALA A 59 4.91 8.25 -2.87
CA ALA A 59 6.32 8.24 -3.21
C ALA A 59 7.17 7.47 -2.18
N GLY A 60 6.84 7.57 -0.89
CA GLY A 60 7.47 6.79 0.18
C GLY A 60 7.27 5.28 -0.01
N CYS A 61 6.07 4.84 -0.39
CA CYS A 61 5.81 3.43 -0.70
C CYS A 61 6.65 2.97 -1.89
N LEU A 62 6.70 3.76 -2.97
CA LEU A 62 7.52 3.45 -4.14
C LEU A 62 9.02 3.38 -3.78
N TRP A 63 9.50 4.35 -3.00
CA TRP A 63 10.89 4.39 -2.54
C TRP A 63 11.25 3.18 -1.70
N LEU A 64 10.44 2.84 -0.69
CA LEU A 64 10.66 1.66 0.15
C LEU A 64 10.66 0.38 -0.69
N THR A 65 9.74 0.26 -1.64
CA THR A 65 9.69 -0.92 -2.52
C THR A 65 10.94 -1.04 -3.38
N LEU A 66 11.44 0.08 -3.92
CA LEU A 66 12.70 0.09 -4.69
C LEU A 66 13.89 -0.29 -3.82
N VAL A 67 14.00 0.25 -2.60
CA VAL A 67 15.08 -0.08 -1.66
C VAL A 67 15.04 -1.56 -1.27
N CYS A 68 13.87 -2.09 -0.92
CA CYS A 68 13.67 -3.51 -0.61
C CYS A 68 13.99 -4.40 -1.81
N GLY A 69 13.55 -4.03 -3.01
CA GLY A 69 13.84 -4.76 -4.25
C GLY A 69 15.33 -4.77 -4.59
N LEU A 70 16.02 -3.64 -4.46
CA LEU A 70 17.47 -3.55 -4.65
C LEU A 70 18.22 -4.39 -3.60
N GLY A 71 17.82 -4.31 -2.33
CA GLY A 71 18.39 -5.14 -1.27
C GLY A 71 18.21 -6.65 -1.54
N THR A 72 17.03 -7.03 -2.03
CA THR A 72 16.73 -8.41 -2.42
C THR A 72 17.58 -8.87 -3.60
N ALA A 73 17.76 -8.01 -4.62
CA ALA A 73 18.59 -8.30 -5.78
C ALA A 73 20.08 -8.44 -5.43
N VAL A 74 20.62 -7.53 -4.61
CA VAL A 74 21.99 -7.60 -4.09
C VAL A 74 22.17 -8.88 -3.27
N GLY A 75 21.24 -9.17 -2.36
CA GLY A 75 21.29 -10.37 -1.52
C GLY A 75 21.25 -11.66 -2.34
N ALA A 76 20.36 -11.74 -3.33
CA ALA A 76 20.23 -12.91 -4.21
C ALA A 76 21.52 -13.17 -5.01
N VAL A 77 22.11 -12.14 -5.60
CA VAL A 77 23.37 -12.28 -6.37
C VAL A 77 24.54 -12.59 -5.44
N ALA A 78 24.65 -11.92 -4.29
CA ALA A 78 25.73 -12.16 -3.33
C ALA A 78 25.70 -13.58 -2.74
N ALA A 79 24.52 -14.11 -2.45
CA ALA A 79 24.36 -15.43 -1.85
C ALA A 79 24.58 -16.58 -2.84
N THR A 80 24.27 -16.37 -4.13
CA THR A 80 24.30 -17.45 -5.14
C THR A 80 25.45 -17.34 -6.14
N GLY A 81 26.06 -16.17 -6.27
CA GLY A 81 27.01 -15.86 -7.34
C GLY A 81 26.39 -15.73 -8.73
N GLN A 82 25.05 -15.82 -8.86
CA GLN A 82 24.35 -15.82 -10.13
C GLN A 82 23.85 -14.41 -10.48
N GLY A 83 24.61 -13.67 -11.29
CA GLY A 83 24.23 -12.32 -11.74
C GLY A 83 22.87 -12.25 -12.46
N GLY A 84 22.42 -13.35 -13.07
CA GLY A 84 21.12 -13.44 -13.73
C GLY A 84 19.91 -13.29 -12.79
N LEU A 85 20.09 -13.44 -11.48
CA LEU A 85 19.01 -13.27 -10.49
C LEU A 85 18.73 -11.81 -10.12
N TRP A 86 19.59 -10.87 -10.54
CA TRP A 86 19.42 -9.45 -10.21
C TRP A 86 18.04 -8.91 -10.62
N TRP A 87 17.65 -9.12 -11.88
CA TRP A 87 16.38 -8.61 -12.40
C TRP A 87 15.17 -9.37 -11.85
N PRO A 88 15.16 -10.72 -11.81
CA PRO A 88 14.10 -11.49 -11.16
C PRO A 88 13.82 -11.06 -9.72
N ALA A 89 14.88 -10.89 -8.92
CA ALA A 89 14.78 -10.49 -7.53
C ALA A 89 14.27 -9.05 -7.36
N LEU A 90 14.73 -8.10 -8.18
CA LEU A 90 14.25 -6.72 -8.13
C LEU A 90 12.75 -6.64 -8.47
N VAL A 91 12.35 -7.25 -9.59
CA VAL A 91 10.96 -7.20 -10.07
C VAL A 91 10.01 -7.92 -9.11
N SER A 92 10.47 -9.00 -8.45
CA SER A 92 9.66 -9.73 -7.46
C SER A 92 9.09 -8.83 -6.37
N VAL A 93 9.78 -7.73 -6.02
CA VAL A 93 9.33 -6.78 -5.00
C VAL A 93 8.62 -5.58 -5.64
N VAL A 94 9.21 -5.00 -6.70
CA VAL A 94 8.74 -3.74 -7.31
C VAL A 94 7.35 -3.84 -7.94
N VAL A 95 6.96 -5.03 -8.39
CA VAL A 95 5.65 -5.23 -9.01
C VAL A 95 4.48 -5.02 -8.04
N HIS A 96 4.72 -5.14 -6.73
CA HIS A 96 3.70 -5.09 -5.69
C HIS A 96 3.40 -3.68 -5.14
N VAL A 97 4.06 -2.62 -5.65
CA VAL A 97 3.77 -1.22 -5.25
C VAL A 97 2.28 -0.87 -5.21
N PRO A 98 1.45 -1.29 -6.20
CA PRO A 98 0.03 -0.92 -6.20
C PRO A 98 -0.75 -1.47 -5.00
N GLU A 99 -0.33 -2.58 -4.41
CA GLU A 99 -1.01 -3.19 -3.25
C GLU A 99 -0.92 -2.26 -2.04
N ALA A 100 0.25 -1.68 -1.79
CA ALA A 100 0.44 -0.67 -0.75
C ALA A 100 -0.35 0.61 -1.04
N TRP A 101 -0.46 1.03 -2.31
CA TRP A 101 -1.27 2.19 -2.69
C TRP A 101 -2.77 1.97 -2.53
N VAL A 102 -3.27 0.75 -2.71
CA VAL A 102 -4.68 0.43 -2.43
C VAL A 102 -4.98 0.62 -0.94
N LEU A 103 -4.08 0.18 -0.06
CA LEU A 103 -4.24 0.37 1.39
C LEU A 103 -4.08 1.82 1.83
N LEU A 104 -3.15 2.55 1.20
CA LEU A 104 -3.05 4.00 1.35
C LEU A 104 -4.39 4.68 0.98
N GLY A 105 -4.94 4.33 -0.19
CA GLY A 105 -6.20 4.86 -0.68
C GLY A 105 -7.38 4.50 0.22
N ALA A 106 -7.46 3.26 0.70
CA ALA A 106 -8.50 2.81 1.62
C ALA A 106 -8.45 3.59 2.95
N GLY A 107 -7.26 3.81 3.50
CA GLY A 107 -7.08 4.63 4.69
C GLY A 107 -7.48 6.09 4.46
N LEU A 108 -7.11 6.68 3.33
CA LEU A 108 -7.50 8.04 2.97
C LEU A 108 -9.00 8.19 2.75
N LEU A 109 -9.66 7.19 2.15
CA LEU A 109 -11.11 7.15 2.01
C LEU A 109 -11.80 7.17 3.37
N LEU A 110 -11.38 6.27 4.28
CA LEU A 110 -11.92 6.22 5.64
C LEU A 110 -11.63 7.52 6.39
N TYR A 111 -10.42 8.07 6.25
CA TYR A 111 -10.07 9.34 6.86
C TYR A 111 -10.95 10.51 6.38
N GLY A 112 -11.20 10.58 5.07
CA GLY A 112 -12.03 11.63 4.47
C GLY A 112 -13.51 11.51 4.83
N VAL A 113 -14.06 10.30 4.90
CA VAL A 113 -15.50 10.06 5.13
C VAL A 113 -15.83 9.89 6.61
N ALA A 114 -15.10 9.04 7.33
CA ALA A 114 -15.39 8.63 8.71
C ALA A 114 -14.08 8.38 9.50
N PRO A 115 -13.44 9.43 10.05
CA PRO A 115 -12.09 9.36 10.62
C PRO A 115 -11.98 8.45 11.85
N CYS A 116 -13.11 8.14 12.51
CA CYS A 116 -13.18 7.16 13.59
C CYS A 116 -12.93 5.72 13.09
N LEU A 117 -13.20 5.43 11.82
CA LEU A 117 -13.10 4.11 11.22
C LEU A 117 -11.74 3.82 10.57
N VAL A 118 -10.79 4.77 10.57
CA VAL A 118 -9.45 4.58 9.97
C VAL A 118 -8.73 3.34 10.52
N GLY A 119 -9.03 2.92 11.76
CA GLY A 119 -8.50 1.68 12.32
C GLY A 119 -8.88 0.42 11.53
N LEU A 120 -9.99 0.43 10.78
CA LEU A 120 -10.44 -0.73 9.98
C LEU A 120 -9.49 -1.09 8.85
N VAL A 121 -8.58 -0.20 8.43
CA VAL A 121 -7.55 -0.56 7.43
C VAL A 121 -6.65 -1.68 7.94
N TRP A 122 -6.39 -1.74 9.26
CA TRP A 122 -5.64 -2.85 9.85
C TRP A 122 -6.36 -4.19 9.71
N ALA A 123 -7.70 -4.21 9.72
CA ALA A 123 -8.43 -5.44 9.48
C ALA A 123 -8.22 -5.93 8.05
N LEU A 124 -8.20 -5.02 7.06
CA LEU A 124 -7.92 -5.33 5.66
C LEU A 124 -6.48 -5.84 5.48
N GLU A 125 -5.51 -5.20 6.13
CA GLU A 125 -4.09 -5.61 6.13
C GLU A 125 -3.91 -7.00 6.75
N VAL A 126 -4.39 -7.22 7.97
CA VAL A 126 -4.23 -8.49 8.68
C VAL A 126 -4.95 -9.62 7.95
N TYR A 127 -6.16 -9.35 7.44
CA TYR A 127 -6.89 -10.31 6.63
C TYR A 127 -6.09 -10.68 5.36
N GLY A 128 -5.68 -9.67 4.58
CA GLY A 128 -4.90 -9.89 3.36
C GLY A 128 -3.59 -10.64 3.62
N ALA A 129 -2.81 -10.23 4.62
CA ALA A 129 -1.58 -10.87 5.02
C ALA A 129 -1.81 -12.33 5.45
N MET A 130 -2.84 -12.59 6.27
CA MET A 130 -3.18 -13.93 6.73
C MET A 130 -3.52 -14.86 5.56
N LEU A 131 -4.40 -14.44 4.64
CA LEU A 131 -4.74 -15.25 3.46
C LEU A 131 -3.52 -15.52 2.59
N THR A 132 -2.64 -14.54 2.46
CA THR A 132 -1.49 -14.63 1.58
C THR A 132 -0.40 -15.57 2.12
N VAL A 133 -0.17 -15.57 3.43
CA VAL A 133 0.83 -16.42 4.08
C VAL A 133 0.29 -17.81 4.37
N PHE A 134 -0.94 -17.92 4.84
CA PHE A 134 -1.50 -19.17 5.35
C PHE A 134 -2.62 -19.76 4.51
N GLY A 135 -3.21 -19.01 3.59
CA GLY A 135 -4.44 -19.44 2.92
C GLY A 135 -4.29 -20.74 2.12
N GLN A 136 -3.16 -20.91 1.44
CA GLN A 136 -2.83 -22.18 0.77
C GLN A 136 -2.59 -23.33 1.77
N MET A 137 -1.95 -23.05 2.91
CA MET A 137 -1.74 -24.06 3.97
C MET A 137 -3.04 -24.50 4.63
N MET A 138 -4.02 -23.60 4.71
CA MET A 138 -5.36 -23.87 5.21
C MET A 138 -6.26 -24.57 4.18
N GLY A 139 -5.80 -24.76 2.94
CA GLY A 139 -6.59 -25.36 1.87
C GLY A 139 -7.81 -24.53 1.47
N LEU A 140 -7.73 -23.20 1.60
CA LEU A 140 -8.81 -22.30 1.19
C LEU A 140 -8.99 -22.31 -0.32
N ASP A 141 -10.24 -22.23 -0.78
CA ASP A 141 -10.55 -22.11 -2.20
C ASP A 141 -9.99 -20.80 -2.78
N ASP A 142 -9.64 -20.83 -4.06
CA ASP A 142 -9.13 -19.68 -4.80
C ASP A 142 -10.09 -18.49 -4.78
N ALA A 143 -11.40 -18.73 -4.67
CA ALA A 143 -12.40 -17.66 -4.53
C ALA A 143 -12.18 -16.84 -3.24
N VAL A 144 -11.72 -17.47 -2.17
CA VAL A 144 -11.39 -16.81 -0.90
C VAL A 144 -10.05 -16.09 -1.04
N LEU A 145 -9.04 -16.73 -1.62
CA LEU A 145 -7.72 -16.12 -1.84
C LEU A 145 -7.78 -14.89 -2.76
N ALA A 146 -8.64 -14.92 -3.77
CA ALA A 146 -8.90 -13.82 -4.68
C ALA A 146 -9.53 -12.58 -3.98
N THR A 147 -9.96 -12.68 -2.73
CA THR A 147 -10.37 -11.49 -1.97
C THR A 147 -9.18 -10.70 -1.42
N SER A 148 -7.99 -11.31 -1.36
CA SER A 148 -6.77 -10.65 -0.88
C SER A 148 -6.22 -9.66 -1.90
N VAL A 149 -5.87 -8.46 -1.43
CA VAL A 149 -5.19 -7.44 -2.25
C VAL A 149 -3.87 -7.97 -2.83
N PHE A 150 -3.17 -8.82 -2.08
CA PHE A 150 -1.85 -9.35 -2.44
C PHE A 150 -1.87 -10.54 -3.42
N HIS A 151 -3.05 -11.06 -3.79
CA HIS A 151 -3.17 -12.27 -4.61
C HIS A 151 -3.16 -12.01 -6.12
N HIS A 152 -3.46 -10.79 -6.55
CA HIS A 152 -3.84 -10.52 -7.95
C HIS A 152 -2.66 -10.33 -8.92
N ILE A 153 -1.50 -9.88 -8.42
CA ILE A 153 -0.37 -9.47 -9.29
C ILE A 153 0.46 -10.67 -9.77
N GLY A 154 0.47 -11.76 -9.01
CA GLY A 154 1.28 -12.96 -9.28
C GLY A 154 2.66 -12.92 -8.60
N GLN A 155 3.13 -14.08 -8.14
CA GLN A 155 4.39 -14.23 -7.39
C GLN A 155 5.61 -14.36 -8.31
N TYR A 156 6.01 -13.29 -9.00
CA TYR A 156 7.18 -13.32 -9.90
C TYR A 156 8.49 -13.61 -9.14
N PRO A 157 9.39 -14.49 -9.62
CA PRO A 157 9.39 -15.18 -10.91
C PRO A 157 8.68 -16.54 -10.94
N ALA A 158 8.09 -17.00 -9.83
CA ALA A 158 7.38 -18.28 -9.79
C ALA A 158 6.07 -18.28 -10.60
N GLN A 159 5.43 -17.11 -10.71
CA GLN A 159 4.25 -16.87 -11.52
C GLN A 159 4.45 -15.62 -12.38
N GLU A 160 3.84 -15.59 -13.55
CA GLU A 160 3.89 -14.41 -14.41
C GLU A 160 3.15 -13.23 -13.79
N VAL A 161 3.66 -12.03 -14.07
CA VAL A 161 3.02 -10.78 -13.64
C VAL A 161 1.76 -10.54 -14.44
N SER A 162 0.63 -10.41 -13.75
CA SER A 162 -0.62 -9.97 -14.35
C SER A 162 -0.62 -8.44 -14.51
N TRP A 163 -0.23 -7.96 -15.69
CA TRP A 163 -0.28 -6.53 -16.04
C TRP A 163 -1.69 -5.95 -15.93
N GLY A 164 -2.72 -6.76 -16.19
CA GLY A 164 -4.12 -6.37 -16.01
C GLY A 164 -4.46 -6.12 -14.55
N ALA A 165 -4.01 -6.98 -13.64
CA ALA A 165 -4.20 -6.78 -12.20
C ALA A 165 -3.42 -5.56 -11.67
N LEU A 166 -2.20 -5.36 -12.15
CA LEU A 166 -1.37 -4.20 -11.79
C LEU A 166 -2.08 -2.89 -12.20
N ALA A 167 -2.59 -2.82 -13.43
CA ALA A 167 -3.36 -1.67 -13.90
C ALA A 167 -4.66 -1.48 -13.11
N LEU A 168 -5.38 -2.57 -12.80
CA LEU A 168 -6.61 -2.50 -12.01
C LEU A 168 -6.35 -1.97 -10.60
N MET A 169 -5.33 -2.49 -9.90
CA MET A 169 -4.98 -2.06 -8.54
C MET A 169 -4.57 -0.59 -8.48
N THR A 170 -3.81 -0.10 -9.46
CA THR A 170 -3.45 1.32 -9.53
C THR A 170 -4.67 2.21 -9.77
N VAL A 171 -5.60 1.81 -10.64
CA VAL A 171 -6.87 2.52 -10.86
C VAL A 171 -7.74 2.51 -9.60
N VAL A 172 -7.85 1.38 -8.91
CA VAL A 172 -8.59 1.26 -7.63
C VAL A 172 -7.97 2.18 -6.58
N ALA A 173 -6.65 2.19 -6.43
CA ALA A 173 -5.96 3.09 -5.51
C ALA A 173 -6.27 4.57 -5.81
N ALA A 174 -6.18 4.96 -7.09
CA ALA A 174 -6.50 6.33 -7.51
C ALA A 174 -7.97 6.71 -7.24
N ALA A 175 -8.91 5.78 -7.47
CA ALA A 175 -10.32 5.96 -7.18
C ALA A 175 -10.60 6.13 -5.68
N LEU A 176 -9.97 5.30 -4.84
CA LEU A 176 -10.08 5.38 -3.38
C LEU A 176 -9.55 6.73 -2.85
N VAL A 177 -8.38 7.16 -3.34
CA VAL A 177 -7.81 8.48 -3.03
C VAL A 177 -8.77 9.60 -3.45
N GLY A 178 -9.26 9.57 -4.69
CA GLY A 178 -10.19 10.58 -5.21
C GLY A 178 -11.48 10.66 -4.38
N ALA A 179 -12.06 9.51 -4.03
CA ALA A 179 -13.23 9.43 -3.17
C ALA A 179 -12.95 9.95 -1.74
N GLY A 180 -11.78 9.68 -1.18
CA GLY A 180 -11.35 10.25 0.10
C GLY A 180 -11.25 11.78 0.08
N ILE A 181 -10.68 12.35 -0.98
CA ILE A 181 -10.61 13.81 -1.17
C ILE A 181 -12.00 14.43 -1.29
N VAL A 182 -12.90 13.81 -2.05
CA VAL A 182 -14.29 14.27 -2.16
C VAL A 182 -15.02 14.15 -0.81
N GLY A 183 -14.81 13.05 -0.08
CA GLY A 183 -15.36 12.83 1.27
C GLY A 183 -14.95 13.93 2.25
N LEU A 184 -13.66 14.25 2.29
CA LEU A 184 -13.12 15.31 3.14
C LEU A 184 -13.76 16.67 2.82
N ARG A 185 -13.87 17.02 1.54
CA ARG A 185 -14.51 18.28 1.11
C ARG A 185 -15.97 18.35 1.54
N ARG A 186 -16.73 17.25 1.46
CA ARG A 186 -18.13 17.21 1.91
C ARG A 186 -18.24 17.35 3.42
N ARG A 187 -17.34 16.72 4.18
CA ARG A 187 -17.29 16.82 5.65
C ARG A 187 -17.02 18.26 6.09
N ASP A 188 -16.02 18.90 5.50
CA ASP A 188 -15.64 20.28 5.82
C ASP A 188 -16.81 21.26 5.58
N LEU A 189 -17.56 21.08 4.48
CA LEU A 189 -18.74 21.89 4.15
C LEU A 189 -19.92 21.69 5.12
N MET A 190 -20.05 20.53 5.76
CA MET A 190 -21.11 20.28 6.75
C MET A 190 -20.77 20.79 8.15
N THR A 191 -19.48 20.93 8.46
CA THR A 191 -18.99 21.42 9.76
C THR A 191 -18.67 22.92 9.81
N ALA A 192 -18.67 23.61 8.66
CA ALA A 192 -18.49 25.05 8.54
C ALA A 192 -19.81 25.81 8.67
#